data_AF-A0AAW3TQF1-F1
#
_entry.id   AF-A0AAW3TQF1-F1
#
_cell.length_a   1.000
_cell.length_b   1.000
_cell.length_c   1.000
_cell.angle_alpha   90.00
_cell.angle_beta   90.00
_cell.angle_gamma   90.00
#
_symmetry.space_group_name_H-M   'P 1'
#
loop_
_entity.id
_entity.type
_entity.pdbx_description
1 polymer ?
#
loop_
_entity_poly.entity_id
_entity_poly.type
_entity_poly.pdbx_seq_one_letter_code
_entity_poly.pdbx_strand_id
1 'polypeptide(L)'
;MGTNTTRRALLGGAGLAGVALIAPAAALLPAADRHGAWLAERARLMAYANSIDCESKAFDSACLAMGSLERRIMHTPAANVAEAKAKLRLATVLDAEGSQLTGDEAAEIMVDIAPFLAGER
;
A
#
# COMPACT_ATOMS: atom_id res chain seq x y z
N MET A 1 -18.96 38.88 -31.45
CA MET A 1 -17.96 38.30 -30.51
C MET A 1 -18.22 36.81 -30.40
N GLY A 2 -17.26 35.98 -30.82
CA GLY A 2 -17.14 34.56 -30.44
C GLY A 2 -18.11 33.56 -31.07
N THR A 3 -17.85 33.13 -32.30
CA THR A 3 -18.33 31.89 -32.91
C THR A 3 -17.62 30.66 -32.32
N ASN A 4 -18.34 29.61 -31.92
CA ASN A 4 -18.13 28.23 -32.40
C ASN A 4 -19.07 27.23 -31.66
N THR A 5 -19.95 26.46 -32.32
CA THR A 5 -19.65 25.27 -33.17
C THR A 5 -19.19 24.14 -32.24
N THR A 6 -19.82 22.97 -32.05
CA THR A 6 -20.83 22.21 -32.82
C THR A 6 -21.21 20.99 -31.95
N ARG A 7 -22.44 20.48 -32.13
CA ARG A 7 -22.81 19.06 -32.47
C ARG A 7 -21.97 17.92 -31.85
N ARG A 8 -22.50 16.76 -31.48
CA ARG A 8 -23.79 16.05 -31.67
C ARG A 8 -23.63 14.75 -30.86
N ALA A 9 -24.67 14.30 -30.17
CA ALA A 9 -25.47 13.12 -30.53
C ALA A 9 -24.66 11.79 -30.52
N LEU A 10 -24.87 10.89 -29.55
CA LEU A 10 -26.04 10.02 -29.31
C LEU A 10 -25.79 8.59 -29.82
N LEU A 11 -26.20 7.65 -28.97
CA LEU A 11 -26.80 6.33 -29.28
C LEU A 11 -25.91 5.10 -29.52
N GLY A 12 -26.39 4.01 -28.92
CA GLY A 12 -26.02 2.61 -29.18
C GLY A 12 -25.40 1.97 -27.94
N GLY A 13 -26.08 1.23 -27.06
CA GLY A 13 -27.15 0.28 -27.31
C GLY A 13 -26.57 -1.12 -27.51
N ALA A 14 -26.84 -2.00 -26.54
CA ALA A 14 -26.65 -3.46 -26.54
C ALA A 14 -25.25 -4.03 -26.19
N GLY A 15 -25.22 -4.93 -25.20
CA GLY A 15 -24.25 -6.02 -25.16
C GLY A 15 -23.63 -6.32 -23.80
N LEU A 16 -24.22 -7.31 -23.11
CA LEU A 16 -23.57 -8.22 -22.15
C LEU A 16 -23.31 -7.72 -20.71
N ALA A 17 -24.23 -8.16 -19.84
CA ALA A 17 -23.83 -8.70 -18.55
C ALA A 17 -22.71 -9.73 -18.73
N GLY A 18 -21.61 -9.55 -18.01
CA GLY A 18 -20.49 -10.46 -18.09
C GLY A 18 -19.30 -9.97 -17.28
N VAL A 19 -19.34 -10.28 -15.98
CA VAL A 19 -18.18 -10.40 -15.09
C VAL A 19 -17.21 -9.21 -15.16
N ALA A 20 -17.36 -8.27 -14.22
CA ALA A 20 -16.24 -7.43 -13.80
C ALA A 20 -15.17 -8.35 -13.19
N LEU A 21 -14.39 -8.99 -14.06
CA LEU A 21 -13.09 -9.53 -13.71
C LEU A 21 -12.33 -8.35 -13.15
N ILE A 22 -12.09 -8.40 -11.84
CA ILE A 22 -11.09 -7.59 -11.16
C ILE A 22 -9.76 -7.98 -11.82
N ALA A 23 -9.47 -7.34 -12.95
CA ALA A 23 -8.17 -7.44 -13.57
C ALA A 23 -7.19 -6.81 -12.56
N PRO A 24 -6.18 -7.54 -12.09
CA PRO A 24 -5.16 -6.93 -11.27
C PRO A 24 -4.53 -5.84 -12.13
N ALA A 25 -4.71 -4.59 -11.70
CA ALA A 25 -4.00 -3.44 -12.22
C ALA A 25 -2.52 -3.54 -11.84
N ALA A 26 -1.85 -4.59 -12.34
CA ALA A 26 -0.40 -4.73 -12.37
C ALA A 26 0.15 -4.12 -13.68
N ALA A 27 -0.54 -3.11 -14.21
CA ALA A 27 -0.05 -2.31 -15.32
C ALA A 27 0.99 -1.32 -14.77
N LEU A 28 2.25 -1.75 -14.80
CA LEU A 28 3.42 -0.94 -15.16
C LEU A 28 3.34 0.55 -14.78
N LEU A 29 3.23 0.82 -13.49
CA LEU A 29 3.68 2.10 -12.94
C LEU A 29 5.19 1.96 -12.67
N PRO A 30 6.01 2.99 -12.93
CA PRO A 30 7.34 3.04 -12.35
C PRO A 30 7.21 2.74 -10.86
N ALA A 31 8.09 1.90 -10.32
CA ALA A 31 8.16 1.62 -8.88
C ALA A 31 8.59 2.89 -8.13
N ALA A 32 7.73 3.91 -8.09
CA ALA A 32 8.04 5.20 -7.50
C ALA A 32 8.06 5.10 -5.97
N ASP A 33 7.26 4.19 -5.39
CA ASP A 33 7.24 3.89 -3.97
C ASP A 33 6.49 2.56 -3.70
N ARG A 34 7.19 1.42 -3.75
CA ARG A 34 6.55 0.11 -3.51
C ARG A 34 6.13 -0.02 -2.04
N HIS A 35 6.94 0.51 -1.14
CA HIS A 35 6.68 0.47 0.29
C HIS A 35 5.43 1.29 0.63
N GLY A 36 5.25 2.45 0.00
CA GLY A 36 4.04 3.27 0.13
C GLY A 36 2.78 2.54 -0.32
N ALA A 37 2.84 1.79 -1.42
CA ALA A 37 1.72 0.95 -1.87
C ALA A 37 1.38 -0.15 -0.85
N TRP A 38 2.38 -0.80 -0.27
CA TRP A 38 2.18 -1.82 0.76
C TRP A 38 1.63 -1.24 2.07
N LEU A 39 2.07 -0.06 2.48
CA LEU A 39 1.51 0.65 3.63
C LEU A 39 0.05 1.03 3.41
N ALA A 40 -0.29 1.52 2.23
CA ALA A 40 -1.67 1.84 1.88
C ALA A 40 -2.56 0.59 1.94
N GLU A 41 -2.05 -0.55 1.46
CA GLU A 41 -2.76 -1.82 1.54
C GLU A 41 -2.91 -2.32 2.97
N ARG A 42 -1.87 -2.20 3.80
CA ARG A 42 -1.96 -2.50 5.25
C ARG A 42 -3.06 -1.68 5.92
N ALA A 43 -3.12 -0.38 5.65
CA ALA A 43 -4.15 0.49 6.21
C ALA A 43 -5.57 0.08 5.79
N ARG A 44 -5.75 -0.37 4.53
CA ARG A 44 -7.03 -0.92 4.06
C ARG A 44 -7.38 -2.22 4.75
N LEU A 45 -6.42 -3.13 4.92
CA LEU A 45 -6.66 -4.39 5.64
C LEU A 45 -7.01 -4.15 7.11
N MET A 46 -6.37 -3.17 7.75
CA MET A 46 -6.70 -2.77 9.13
C MET A 46 -8.12 -2.22 9.22
N ALA A 47 -8.50 -1.32 8.31
CA ALA A 47 -9.87 -0.80 8.25
C ALA A 47 -10.90 -1.91 7.97
N TYR A 48 -10.55 -2.87 7.10
CA TYR A 48 -11.38 -4.02 6.82
C TYR A 48 -11.53 -4.94 8.04
N ALA A 49 -10.43 -5.29 8.71
CA ALA A 49 -10.44 -6.09 9.93
C ALA A 49 -11.30 -5.44 11.04
N ASN A 50 -11.23 -4.12 11.19
CA ASN A 50 -12.05 -3.36 12.14
C ASN A 50 -13.55 -3.31 11.78
N SER A 51 -13.92 -3.70 10.55
CA SER A 51 -15.31 -3.66 10.05
C SER A 51 -16.03 -5.01 10.11
N ILE A 52 -15.31 -6.08 10.46
CA ILE A 52 -15.83 -7.45 10.48
C ILE A 52 -15.74 -8.05 11.87
N ASP A 53 -16.44 -9.17 12.07
CA ASP A 53 -16.41 -9.93 13.32
C ASP A 53 -15.01 -10.53 13.57
N CYS A 54 -14.48 -10.31 14.78
CA CYS A 54 -13.15 -10.78 15.18
C CYS A 54 -13.07 -12.30 15.34
N GLU A 55 -14.19 -13.01 15.44
CA GLU A 55 -14.23 -14.48 15.44
C GLU A 55 -14.31 -15.07 14.02
N SER A 56 -14.36 -14.23 12.98
CA SER A 56 -14.50 -14.69 11.61
C SER A 56 -13.17 -15.11 10.96
N LYS A 57 -13.22 -16.10 10.08
CA LYS A 57 -12.07 -16.48 9.23
C LYS A 57 -11.55 -15.33 8.35
N ALA A 58 -12.43 -14.37 8.03
CA ALA A 58 -12.06 -13.19 7.26
C ALA A 58 -11.16 -12.26 8.09
N PHE A 59 -11.39 -12.16 9.40
CA PHE A 59 -10.52 -11.43 10.32
C PHE A 59 -9.14 -12.09 10.41
N ASP A 60 -9.09 -13.41 10.63
CA ASP A 60 -7.82 -14.16 10.62
C ASP A 60 -7.03 -13.94 9.33
N SER A 61 -7.72 -13.99 8.19
CA SER A 61 -7.10 -13.78 6.87
C SER A 61 -6.56 -12.36 6.70
N ALA A 62 -7.29 -11.35 7.20
CA ALA A 62 -6.83 -9.97 7.18
C ALA A 62 -5.58 -9.77 8.05
N CYS A 63 -5.55 -10.34 9.25
CA CYS A 63 -4.39 -10.31 10.15
C CYS A 63 -3.16 -10.97 9.53
N LEU A 64 -3.32 -12.15 8.91
CA LEU A 64 -2.24 -12.84 8.20
C LEU A 64 -1.72 -12.02 7.01
N ALA A 65 -2.61 -11.38 6.25
CA ALA A 65 -2.24 -10.53 5.13
C ALA A 65 -1.50 -9.26 5.61
N MET A 66 -1.93 -8.63 6.70
CA MET A 66 -1.23 -7.51 7.32
C MET A 66 0.18 -7.91 7.75
N GLY A 67 0.32 -9.00 8.52
CA GLY A 67 1.64 -9.49 8.94
C GLY A 67 2.55 -9.86 7.76
N SER A 68 1.99 -10.33 6.65
CA SER A 68 2.76 -10.57 5.43
C SER A 68 3.24 -9.28 4.77
N LEU A 69 2.44 -8.22 4.75
CA LEU A 69 2.86 -6.90 4.24
C LEU A 69 3.91 -6.27 5.13
N GLU A 70 3.76 -6.37 6.44
CA GLU A 70 4.72 -5.84 7.42
C GLU A 70 6.10 -6.47 7.24
N ARG A 71 6.17 -7.80 7.23
CA ARG A 71 7.41 -8.53 6.92
C ARG A 71 7.98 -8.13 5.56
N ARG A 72 7.13 -7.95 4.55
CA ARG A 72 7.57 -7.55 3.22
C ARG A 72 8.19 -6.15 3.23
N ILE A 73 7.60 -5.19 3.94
CA ILE A 73 8.16 -3.84 4.10
C ILE A 73 9.47 -3.89 4.88
N MET A 74 9.56 -4.66 5.97
CA MET A 74 10.77 -4.75 6.80
C MET A 74 11.95 -5.36 6.03
N HIS A 75 11.74 -6.47 5.32
CA HIS A 75 12.82 -7.23 4.69
C HIS A 75 13.10 -6.85 3.22
N THR A 76 12.31 -5.96 2.61
CA THR A 76 12.68 -5.41 1.30
C THR A 76 13.57 -4.17 1.52
N PRO A 77 14.77 -4.14 0.92
CA PRO A 77 15.62 -2.95 0.98
C PRO A 77 14.97 -1.73 0.33
N ALA A 78 15.08 -0.58 0.96
CA ALA A 78 14.61 0.68 0.39
C ALA A 78 15.43 1.05 -0.86
N ALA A 79 14.76 1.39 -1.97
CA ALA A 79 15.44 1.84 -3.19
C ALA A 79 15.61 3.37 -3.24
N ASN A 80 14.88 4.11 -2.41
CA ASN A 80 14.86 5.57 -2.40
C ASN A 80 14.41 6.12 -1.04
N VAL A 81 14.48 7.46 -0.88
CA VAL A 81 14.11 8.16 0.36
C VAL A 81 12.63 7.93 0.74
N ALA A 82 11.72 7.82 -0.23
CA ALA A 82 10.31 7.59 0.06
C ALA A 82 10.10 6.19 0.66
N GLU A 83 10.74 5.17 0.08
CA GLU A 83 10.70 3.79 0.59
C GLU A 83 11.37 3.68 1.98
N ALA A 84 12.46 4.42 2.23
CA ALA A 84 13.10 4.49 3.54
C ALA A 84 12.19 5.12 4.61
N LYS A 85 11.54 6.24 4.27
CA LYS A 85 10.53 6.89 5.14
C LYS A 85 9.33 5.97 5.41
N ALA A 86 8.94 5.16 4.43
CA ALA A 86 7.87 4.18 4.61
C ALA A 86 8.24 3.09 5.63
N LYS A 87 9.49 2.60 5.64
CA LYS A 87 9.95 1.65 6.69
C LYS A 87 9.90 2.27 8.08
N LEU A 88 10.37 3.52 8.23
CA LEU A 88 10.27 4.25 9.50
C LEU A 88 8.83 4.44 9.97
N ARG A 89 7.92 4.79 9.05
CA ARG A 89 6.49 4.91 9.35
C ARG A 89 5.91 3.59 9.85
N LEU A 90 6.29 2.46 9.23
CA LEU A 90 5.83 1.16 9.71
C LEU A 90 6.28 0.91 11.15
N ALA A 91 7.55 1.16 11.48
CA ALA A 91 8.07 1.01 12.83
C ALA A 91 7.28 1.84 13.85
N THR A 92 6.96 3.10 13.52
CA THR A 92 6.14 3.96 14.41
C THR A 92 4.70 3.47 14.57
N VAL A 93 4.12 2.86 13.53
CA VAL A 93 2.76 2.32 13.57
C VAL A 93 2.71 1.07 14.43
N LEU A 94 3.68 0.17 14.29
CA LEU A 94 3.76 -1.05 15.10
C LEU A 94 3.91 -0.72 16.59
N ASP A 95 4.76 0.25 16.93
CA ASP A 95 4.93 0.70 18.32
C ASP A 95 3.61 1.27 18.89
N ALA A 96 2.88 2.08 18.10
CA ALA A 96 1.58 2.61 18.50
C ALA A 96 0.50 1.53 18.67
N GLU A 97 0.62 0.41 17.95
CA GLU A 97 -0.24 -0.78 18.08
C GLU A 97 0.21 -1.73 19.20
N GLY A 98 1.27 -1.37 19.95
CA GLY A 98 1.83 -2.17 21.05
C GLY A 98 2.74 -3.31 20.58
N SER A 99 3.06 -3.37 19.29
CA SER A 99 4.00 -4.33 18.71
C SER A 99 5.39 -3.71 18.64
N GLN A 100 6.31 -4.22 19.46
CA GLN A 100 7.69 -3.73 19.46
C GLN A 100 8.55 -4.50 18.48
N LEU A 101 9.32 -3.77 17.68
CA LEU A 101 10.42 -4.36 16.94
C LEU A 101 11.48 -4.86 17.91
N THR A 102 12.06 -6.01 17.61
CA THR A 102 13.26 -6.47 18.31
C THR A 102 14.43 -5.51 18.06
N GLY A 103 15.42 -5.53 18.95
CA GLY A 103 16.63 -4.70 18.78
C GLY A 103 17.35 -4.99 17.46
N ASP A 104 17.35 -6.24 17.03
CA ASP A 104 17.97 -6.68 15.77
C ASP A 104 17.18 -6.16 14.55
N GLU A 105 15.85 -6.26 14.55
CA GLU A 105 15.00 -5.72 13.48
C GLU A 105 15.14 -4.19 13.36
N ALA A 106 15.20 -3.49 14.49
CA ALA A 106 15.44 -2.06 14.50
C ALA A 106 16.81 -1.70 13.92
N ALA A 107 17.86 -2.45 14.27
CA ALA A 107 19.19 -2.25 13.72
C ALA A 107 19.25 -2.51 12.21
N GLU A 108 18.60 -3.57 11.73
CA GLU A 108 18.49 -3.87 10.29
C GLU A 108 17.80 -2.76 9.51
N ILE A 109 16.69 -2.23 10.04
CA ILE A 109 16.00 -1.08 9.44
C ILE A 109 16.92 0.13 9.39
N MET A 110 17.65 0.43 10.47
CA MET A 110 18.55 1.58 10.52
C MET A 110 19.70 1.47 9.52
N VAL A 111 20.29 0.28 9.36
CA VAL A 111 21.35 0.03 8.36
C VAL A 111 20.82 0.24 6.94
N ASP A 112 19.60 -0.23 6.64
CA ASP A 112 18.98 -0.10 5.32
C ASP A 112 18.65 1.36 4.96
N ILE A 113 18.15 2.15 5.91
CA ILE A 113 17.71 3.52 5.65
C ILE A 113 18.82 4.57 5.79
N ALA A 114 19.91 4.29 6.50
CA ALA A 114 20.99 5.24 6.77
C ALA A 114 21.54 5.95 5.51
N PRO A 115 21.74 5.28 4.36
CA PRO A 115 22.21 5.94 3.14
C PRO A 115 21.27 7.04 2.64
N PHE A 116 19.96 6.91 2.91
CA PHE A 116 18.94 7.86 2.46
C PHE A 116 18.74 9.02 3.44
N LEU A 117 19.08 8.84 4.72
CA LEU A 117 18.98 9.89 5.75
C LEU A 117 20.22 10.81 5.76
N ALA A 118 21.39 10.30 5.39
CA ALA A 118 22.64 11.06 5.40
C ALA A 118 22.71 12.20 4.34
N GLY A 119 21.79 12.20 3.37
CA GLY A 119 21.71 13.19 2.28
C GLY A 119 20.63 14.26 2.46
N GLU A 120 19.83 14.22 3.52
CA GLU A 120 18.82 15.26 3.80
C GLU A 120 19.50 16.47 4.46
N ARG A 121 20.01 17.41 3.63
CA ARG A 121 20.46 18.75 4.04
C ARG A 121 19.70 19.83 3.29
#